data_AF-A0A257MW61-F1
#
_entry.id   AF-A0A257MW61-F1
#
_cell.length_a   1.000
_cell.length_b   1.000
_cell.length_c   1.000
_cell.angle_alpha   90.00
_cell.angle_beta   90.00
_cell.angle_gamma   90.00
#
_symmetry.space_group_name_H-M   'P 1'
#
loop_
_entity.id
_entity.type
_entity.pdbx_description
1 polymer ?
#
loop_
_entity_poly.entity_id
_entity_poly.type
_entity_poly.pdbx_seq_one_letter_code
_entity_poly.pdbx_strand_id
1 'polypeptide(L)'
;MSELKSRLPNSTPEVELEAFLTGIAVQAIEETQPAIYPWQQPHIRADVTKVYNLRLSEAYLLKLKYIAEHTPDSMQKFCLGVLEKAIDDKINEILK
;
A
#
# COMPACT_ATOMS: atom_id res chain seq x y z
N MET A 1 37.70 -55.52 -19.52
CA MET A 1 37.83 -54.36 -20.44
C MET A 1 36.47 -53.70 -20.53
N SER A 2 36.29 -52.56 -19.84
CA SER A 2 35.43 -51.42 -20.24
C SER A 2 35.24 -50.50 -19.05
N GLU A 3 36.07 -49.44 -19.02
CA GLU A 3 35.93 -48.28 -18.14
C GLU A 3 34.88 -47.34 -18.77
N LEU A 4 33.78 -47.05 -18.07
CA LEU A 4 32.90 -45.93 -18.37
C LEU A 4 32.87 -45.02 -17.14
N LYS A 5 33.87 -44.12 -17.05
CA LYS A 5 33.90 -43.03 -16.09
C LYS A 5 32.97 -41.91 -16.55
N SER A 6 31.70 -41.96 -16.16
CA SER A 6 30.85 -40.77 -16.15
C SER A 6 31.29 -39.88 -14.98
N ARG A 7 32.06 -38.82 -15.29
CA ARG A 7 32.30 -37.73 -14.35
C ARG A 7 31.09 -36.80 -14.39
N LEU A 8 30.25 -36.86 -13.36
CA LEU A 8 29.28 -35.80 -13.07
C LEU A 8 30.03 -34.61 -12.44
N PRO A 9 29.75 -33.36 -12.86
CA PRO A 9 30.39 -32.19 -12.31
C PRO A 9 29.91 -31.98 -10.87
N ASN A 10 30.85 -31.89 -9.94
CA ASN A 10 30.58 -31.49 -8.57
C ASN A 10 30.51 -29.96 -8.51
N SER A 11 29.44 -29.35 -9.07
CA SER A 11 29.08 -27.98 -8.73
C SER A 11 27.92 -28.02 -7.74
N THR A 12 28.24 -27.65 -6.50
CA THR A 12 27.25 -27.39 -5.46
C THR A 12 26.45 -26.14 -5.88
N PRO A 13 25.12 -26.16 -5.86
CA PRO A 13 24.27 -25.05 -6.31
C PRO A 13 24.54 -23.74 -5.54
N GLU A 14 25.05 -23.85 -4.32
CA GLU A 14 25.44 -22.70 -3.48
C GLU A 14 26.58 -21.88 -4.10
N VAL A 15 27.52 -22.52 -4.79
CA VAL A 15 28.69 -21.83 -5.40
C VAL A 15 28.27 -21.04 -6.64
N GLU A 16 27.25 -21.50 -7.37
CA GLU A 16 26.72 -20.83 -8.56
C GLU A 16 25.89 -19.59 -8.20
N LEU A 17 25.16 -19.63 -7.08
CA LEU A 17 24.38 -18.51 -6.57
C LEU A 17 25.29 -17.36 -6.10
N GLU A 18 26.35 -17.68 -5.37
CA GLU A 18 27.33 -16.69 -4.91
C GLU A 18 28.10 -16.06 -6.08
N ALA A 19 28.44 -16.84 -7.11
CA ALA A 19 29.07 -16.36 -8.34
C ALA A 19 28.13 -15.45 -9.17
N PHE A 20 26.83 -15.73 -9.14
CA PHE A 20 25.83 -14.87 -9.78
C PHE A 20 25.64 -13.55 -9.02
N LEU A 21 25.62 -13.58 -7.69
CA LEU A 21 25.49 -12.40 -6.83
C LEU A 21 26.72 -11.48 -6.93
N THR A 22 27.93 -12.05 -7.01
CA THR A 22 29.17 -11.26 -7.12
C THR A 22 29.35 -10.53 -8.45
N GLY A 23 28.66 -10.96 -9.53
CA GLY A 23 28.66 -10.27 -10.81
C GLY A 23 27.82 -8.98 -10.84
N ILE A 24 26.94 -8.79 -9.86
CA ILE A 24 26.08 -7.62 -9.72
C ILE A 24 26.64 -6.76 -8.59
N ALA A 25 27.71 -6.03 -8.86
CA ALA A 25 28.16 -4.96 -7.98
C ALA A 25 27.12 -3.82 -8.01
N VAL A 26 26.04 -3.98 -7.23
CA VAL A 26 25.10 -2.89 -6.95
C VAL A 26 25.87 -1.89 -6.09
N GLN A 27 26.31 -0.80 -6.72
CA GLN A 27 26.77 0.37 -5.98
C GLN A 27 25.59 0.79 -5.10
N ALA A 28 25.77 0.65 -3.78
CA ALA A 28 24.79 1.05 -2.79
C ALA A 28 24.74 2.59 -2.80
N ILE A 29 23.91 3.12 -3.70
CA ILE A 29 23.42 4.49 -3.59
C ILE A 29 22.45 4.41 -2.41
N GLU A 30 22.85 4.97 -1.26
CA GLU A 30 21.92 5.26 -0.16
C GLU A 30 20.98 6.38 -0.63
N GLU A 31 20.11 6.06 -1.60
CA GLU A 31 18.93 6.85 -1.85
C GLU A 31 18.06 6.72 -0.61
N THR A 32 17.79 7.86 0.03
CA THR A 32 16.83 7.97 1.12
C THR A 32 15.48 7.53 0.57
N GLN A 33 15.20 6.23 0.65
CA GLN A 33 13.94 5.67 0.21
C GLN A 33 12.84 6.41 0.97
N PRO A 34 11.92 7.11 0.29
CA PRO A 34 10.84 7.80 0.97
C PRO A 34 10.09 6.76 1.79
N ALA A 35 9.83 7.07 3.07
CA ALA A 35 9.11 6.17 3.95
C ALA A 35 7.77 5.80 3.31
N ILE A 36 7.60 4.52 2.97
CA ILE A 36 6.35 4.02 2.40
C ILE A 36 5.31 4.01 3.51
N TYR A 37 4.30 4.87 3.41
CA TYR A 37 3.23 4.90 4.41
C TYR A 37 2.33 3.66 4.29
N PRO A 38 1.66 3.23 5.38
CA PRO A 38 0.80 2.04 5.36
C PRO A 38 -0.29 2.06 4.28
N TRP A 39 -0.83 3.25 3.94
CA TRP A 39 -1.83 3.42 2.88
C TRP A 39 -1.26 3.48 1.45
N GLN A 40 0.07 3.51 1.30
CA GLN A 40 0.78 3.50 0.01
C GLN A 40 1.34 2.11 -0.34
N GLN A 41 1.09 1.10 0.49
CA GLN A 41 1.62 -0.24 0.24
C GLN A 41 1.02 -0.84 -1.04
N PRO A 42 1.78 -1.63 -1.83
CA PRO A 42 1.32 -2.16 -3.14
C PRO A 42 0.05 -3.01 -3.09
N HIS A 43 -0.28 -3.59 -1.94
CA HIS A 43 -1.47 -4.42 -1.75
C HIS A 43 -2.72 -3.60 -1.36
N ILE A 44 -2.58 -2.30 -1.13
CA ILE A 44 -3.70 -1.41 -0.84
C ILE A 44 -4.36 -1.01 -2.14
N ARG A 45 -5.64 -1.37 -2.26
CA ARG A 45 -6.46 -1.15 -3.43
C ARG A 45 -7.36 0.07 -3.24
N ALA A 46 -7.27 1.03 -4.17
CA ALA A 46 -8.08 2.25 -4.14
C ALA A 46 -9.58 2.00 -4.44
N ASP A 47 -9.91 0.89 -5.09
CA ASP A 47 -11.28 0.53 -5.47
C ASP A 47 -12.03 -0.24 -4.38
N VAL A 48 -11.34 -0.64 -3.29
CA VAL A 48 -11.94 -1.42 -2.20
C VAL A 48 -12.44 -0.48 -1.10
N THR A 49 -13.77 -0.37 -0.99
CA THR A 49 -14.42 0.36 0.10
C THR A 49 -14.61 -0.55 1.32
N LYS A 50 -14.18 -0.09 2.49
CA LYS A 50 -14.44 -0.77 3.77
C LYS A 50 -15.52 -0.04 4.56
N VAL A 51 -16.38 -0.81 5.24
CA VAL A 51 -17.45 -0.23 6.09
C VAL A 51 -16.81 0.42 7.32
N TYR A 52 -17.16 1.68 7.56
CA TYR A 52 -16.81 2.43 8.77
C TYR A 52 -18.08 3.01 9.38
N ASN A 53 -18.47 2.51 10.55
CA ASN A 53 -19.71 2.91 11.22
C ASN A 53 -19.47 4.15 12.10
N LEU A 54 -20.14 5.25 11.76
CA LEU A 54 -20.08 6.51 12.52
C LEU A 54 -21.13 6.54 13.62
N ARG A 55 -20.76 7.07 14.79
CA ARG A 55 -21.70 7.40 15.87
C ARG A 55 -21.93 8.91 15.87
N LEU A 56 -23.10 9.33 15.41
CA LEU A 56 -23.53 10.73 15.39
C LEU A 56 -24.64 10.94 16.42
N SER A 57 -24.68 12.13 17.03
CA SER A 57 -25.87 12.52 17.79
C SER A 57 -27.06 12.70 16.84
N GLU A 58 -28.27 12.53 17.36
CA GLU A 58 -29.52 12.68 16.60
C GLU A 58 -29.58 14.01 15.82
N ALA A 59 -29.21 15.12 16.44
CA ALA A 59 -29.23 16.45 15.80
C ALA A 59 -28.40 16.51 14.51
N TYR A 60 -27.24 15.85 14.46
CA TYR A 60 -26.39 15.82 13.26
C TYR A 60 -26.95 14.88 12.19
N LEU A 61 -27.57 13.76 12.59
CA LEU A 61 -28.25 12.88 11.66
C LEU A 61 -29.41 13.60 10.96
N LEU A 62 -30.17 14.41 11.70
CA LEU A 62 -31.25 15.23 11.14
C LEU A 62 -30.70 16.29 10.17
N LYS A 63 -29.59 16.95 10.50
CA LYS A 63 -28.92 17.89 9.59
C LYS A 63 -28.48 17.21 8.29
N LEU A 64 -27.92 16.01 8.37
CA LEU A 64 -27.52 15.24 7.17
C LEU A 64 -28.72 14.87 6.30
N LYS A 65 -29.84 14.46 6.92
CA LYS A 65 -31.09 14.18 6.19
C LYS A 65 -31.57 15.43 5.45
N TYR A 66 -31.59 16.57 6.15
CA TYR A 66 -31.95 17.85 5.55
C TYR A 66 -31.07 18.19 4.34
N ILE A 67 -29.75 18.02 4.46
CA ILE A 67 -28.82 18.26 3.33
C ILE A 67 -29.15 17.36 2.14
N ALA A 68 -29.41 16.07 2.37
CA ALA A 68 -29.71 15.13 1.30
C ALA A 68 -31.07 15.39 0.62
N GLU A 69 -32.01 16.03 1.31
CA GLU A 69 -33.30 16.45 0.73
C GLU A 69 -33.17 17.72 -0.13
N HIS A 70 -32.17 18.56 0.16
CA HIS A 70 -31.99 19.88 -0.47
C HIS A 70 -30.83 19.93 -1.45
N THR A 71 -30.08 18.83 -1.61
CA THR A 71 -28.95 18.72 -2.54
C THR A 71 -29.07 17.42 -3.33
N PRO A 72 -28.45 17.32 -4.52
CA PRO A 72 -28.43 16.07 -5.29
C PRO A 72 -27.53 14.98 -4.68
N ASP A 73 -26.81 15.28 -3.60
CA ASP A 73 -25.86 14.36 -3.00
C ASP A 73 -26.51 13.49 -1.91
N SER A 74 -26.20 12.20 -1.91
CA SER A 74 -26.61 11.32 -0.82
C SER A 74 -25.87 11.68 0.47
N MET A 75 -26.49 11.38 1.62
CA MET A 75 -25.86 11.58 2.94
C MET A 75 -24.45 10.97 2.99
N GLN A 76 -24.29 9.77 2.42
CA GLN A 76 -23.00 9.08 2.39
C GLN A 76 -21.98 9.81 1.52
N LYS A 77 -22.36 10.25 0.31
CA LYS A 77 -21.47 10.97 -0.60
C LYS A 77 -21.00 12.30 0.01
N PHE A 78 -21.93 13.04 0.62
CA PHE A 78 -21.61 14.27 1.34
C PHE A 78 -20.62 14.02 2.48
N CYS A 79 -20.90 13.03 3.35
CA CYS A 79 -20.02 12.69 4.46
C CYS A 79 -18.61 12.28 4.00
N LEU A 80 -18.51 11.44 2.96
CA LEU A 80 -17.21 11.00 2.42
C LEU A 80 -16.41 12.16 1.86
N GLY A 81 -17.02 13.04 1.06
CA GLY A 81 -16.30 14.18 0.48
C GLY A 81 -15.71 15.12 1.52
N VAL A 82 -16.43 15.35 2.63
CA VAL A 82 -15.92 16.16 3.76
C VAL A 82 -14.85 15.37 4.55
N LEU A 83 -15.09 14.09 4.81
CA LEU A 83 -14.22 13.25 5.63
C LEU A 83 -12.87 12.99 4.95
N GLU A 84 -12.85 12.61 3.68
CA GLU A 84 -11.64 12.34 2.90
C GLU A 84 -10.74 13.57 2.87
N LYS A 85 -11.31 14.75 2.55
CA LYS A 85 -10.57 16.01 2.58
C LYS A 85 -9.97 16.29 3.95
N ALA A 86 -10.74 16.10 5.03
CA ALA A 86 -10.26 16.33 6.38
C ALA A 86 -9.14 15.35 6.80
N ILE A 87 -9.18 14.10 6.32
CA ILE A 87 -8.13 13.12 6.53
C ILE A 87 -6.85 13.57 5.82
N ASP A 88 -6.91 13.92 4.54
CA ASP A 88 -5.75 14.36 3.77
C ASP A 88 -5.12 15.61 4.37
N ASP A 89 -5.93 16.60 4.75
CA ASP A 89 -5.47 17.81 5.43
C ASP A 89 -4.72 17.46 6.73
N LYS A 90 -5.23 16.49 7.51
CA LYS A 90 -4.60 16.08 8.78
C LYS A 90 -3.32 15.27 8.56
N ILE A 91 -3.28 14.39 7.57
CA ILE A 91 -2.05 13.67 7.21
C ILE A 91 -0.98 14.66 6.77
N ASN A 92 -1.31 15.63 5.93
CA ASN A 92 -0.38 16.67 5.51
C ASN A 92 0.12 17.53 6.69
N GLU A 93 -0.70 17.75 7.71
CA GLU A 93 -0.27 18.44 8.94
C GLU A 93 0.75 17.62 9.73
N ILE A 94 0.57 16.29 9.81
CA ILE A 94 1.45 15.38 10.56
C ILE A 94 2.78 15.15 9.83
N LEU A 95 2.76 15.16 8.50
CA LEU A 95 3.93 14.89 7.65
C LEU A 95 4.74 16.15 7.30
N LYS A 96 4.33 17.33 7.78
CA LYS A 96 5.10 18.57 7.72
C LYS A 96 6.25 18.57 8.73
#